data_AF-A0A1V6FAU4-F1
#
_entry.id   AF-A0A1V6FAU4-F1
#
_cell.length_a   1.000
_cell.length_b   1.000
_cell.length_c   1.000
_cell.angle_alpha   90.00
_cell.angle_beta   90.00
_cell.angle_gamma   90.00
#
_symmetry.space_group_name_H-M   'P 1'
#
loop_
_entity.id
_entity.type
_entity.pdbx_description
1 polymer ?
#
loop_
_entity_poly.entity_id
_entity_poly.type
_entity_poly.pdbx_seq_one_letter_code
_entity_poly.pdbx_strand_id
1 'polypeptide(L)'
;MLSHDKRVDPIGTCVGVRGTRVNAVTNELAGERVDIVLWSEDPAQFVIGALAPANVSSIVVDEERHAMDVVVDEENLAIAIGRGGQNVRLASELTGWKINIMDAAESAQKHAEESDTIRKLFMEKLDVDQEIADILYAEGFTSLEEVAYVPIQEMLEIESFDEDTVSELRSRAKDALLTMEIAREESVEEVSQDLRDLEGLNPELIAKLAVEGVHTRDDLADLAVDELTEITGQSEDEAKALIMKAREHWFAGQE
;
A
#
# COMPACT_ATOMS: atom_id res chain seq x y z
N MET A 1 -2.28 24.53 5.09
CA MET A 1 -2.68 25.87 4.58
C MET A 1 -1.91 26.22 3.32
N LEU A 2 -2.55 26.87 2.35
CA LEU A 2 -1.93 27.31 1.09
C LEU A 2 -2.05 28.84 0.96
N SER A 3 -0.97 29.51 0.57
CA SER A 3 -1.02 30.91 0.11
C SER A 3 -0.68 30.96 -1.37
N HIS A 4 -1.51 31.65 -2.16
CA HIS A 4 -1.25 31.91 -3.58
C HIS A 4 -0.28 33.10 -3.79
N ASP A 5 0.03 33.83 -2.72
CA ASP A 5 1.01 34.93 -2.72
C ASP A 5 2.24 34.54 -1.89
N LYS A 6 3.41 34.51 -2.54
CA LYS A 6 4.71 34.18 -1.93
C LYS A 6 5.14 35.16 -0.82
N ARG A 7 4.51 36.34 -0.72
CA ARG A 7 4.79 37.34 0.31
C ARG A 7 4.00 37.12 1.60
N VAL A 8 3.02 36.23 1.59
CA VAL A 8 2.16 35.95 2.74
C VAL A 8 2.57 34.61 3.33
N ASP A 9 3.00 34.64 4.59
CA ASP A 9 3.17 33.43 5.39
C ASP A 9 1.78 32.96 5.88
N PRO A 10 1.24 31.85 5.36
CA PRO A 10 -0.07 31.37 5.75
C PRO A 10 -0.10 30.87 7.20
N ILE A 11 1.01 30.34 7.73
CA ILE A 11 1.09 29.84 9.11
C ILE A 11 1.04 31.03 10.06
N GLY A 12 1.94 32.01 9.89
CA GLY A 12 1.94 33.23 10.71
C GLY A 12 0.60 33.99 10.63
N THR A 13 -0.03 33.99 9.47
CA THR A 13 -1.35 34.58 9.24
C THR A 13 -2.50 33.82 9.93
N CYS A 14 -2.28 32.61 10.43
CA CYS A 14 -3.32 31.87 11.16
C CYS A 14 -2.99 31.73 12.64
N VAL A 15 -1.71 31.64 12.98
CA VAL A 15 -1.21 31.64 14.37
C VAL A 15 -1.45 32.99 15.05
N GLY A 16 -1.21 34.10 14.35
CA GLY A 16 -1.28 35.45 14.94
C GLY A 16 -0.08 35.78 15.83
N VAL A 17 -0.02 37.01 16.34
CA VAL A 17 1.09 37.46 17.18
C VAL A 17 1.15 36.58 18.42
N ARG A 18 2.24 35.82 18.59
CA ARG A 18 2.45 34.87 19.69
C ARG A 18 1.31 33.85 19.87
N GLY A 19 0.70 33.38 18.77
CA GLY A 19 -0.32 32.34 18.84
C GLY A 19 -1.70 32.81 19.31
N THR A 20 -1.94 34.12 19.39
CA THR A 20 -3.21 34.69 19.87
C THR A 20 -4.45 34.15 19.16
N ARG A 21 -4.37 33.86 17.86
CA ARG A 21 -5.51 33.35 17.08
C ARG A 21 -5.69 31.85 17.24
N VAL A 22 -4.62 31.06 17.12
CA VAL A 22 -4.69 29.60 17.32
C VAL A 22 -5.14 29.27 18.74
N ASN A 23 -4.63 29.99 19.75
CA ASN A 23 -5.04 29.80 21.14
C ASN A 23 -6.51 30.15 21.38
N ALA A 24 -7.08 31.11 20.64
CA ALA A 24 -8.50 31.43 20.74
C ALA A 24 -9.37 30.25 20.24
N VAL A 25 -8.99 29.65 19.11
CA VAL A 25 -9.65 28.46 18.57
C VAL A 25 -9.50 27.26 19.52
N THR A 26 -8.29 27.01 20.04
CA THR A 26 -8.05 25.97 21.05
C THR A 26 -8.94 26.14 22.28
N ASN A 27 -9.18 27.37 22.74
CA ASN A 27 -10.08 27.64 23.86
C ASN A 27 -11.55 27.37 23.52
N GLU A 28 -11.99 27.62 22.29
CA GLU A 28 -13.34 27.27 21.82
C GLU A 28 -13.52 25.75 21.70
N LEU A 29 -12.46 25.02 21.34
CA LEU A 29 -12.43 23.55 21.28
C LEU A 29 -12.13 22.89 22.63
N ALA A 30 -12.47 23.56 23.74
CA ALA A 30 -12.30 23.04 25.11
C ALA A 30 -10.87 22.55 25.45
N GLY A 31 -9.84 23.15 24.84
CA GLY A 31 -8.44 22.84 25.10
C GLY A 31 -7.82 21.79 24.16
N GLU A 32 -8.49 21.44 23.07
CA GLU A 32 -7.92 20.57 22.03
C GLU A 32 -6.68 21.22 21.38
N ARG A 33 -5.59 20.45 21.26
CA ARG A 33 -4.36 20.94 20.62
C ARG A 33 -4.57 21.01 19.11
N VAL A 34 -4.35 22.20 18.54
CA VAL A 34 -4.50 22.46 17.12
C VAL A 34 -3.13 22.75 16.53
N ASP A 35 -2.69 21.89 15.62
CA ASP A 35 -1.45 22.05 14.87
C ASP A 35 -1.77 22.60 13.47
N ILE A 36 -0.98 23.57 13.01
CA ILE A 36 -1.17 24.22 11.70
C ILE A 36 -0.01 23.83 10.80
N VAL A 37 -0.30 23.06 9.76
CA VAL A 37 0.69 22.56 8.81
C VAL A 37 0.62 23.30 7.47
N LEU A 38 1.77 23.44 6.81
CA LEU A 38 1.82 23.98 5.45
C LEU A 38 1.29 22.93 4.47
N TRP A 39 0.42 23.34 3.57
CA TRP A 39 -0.02 22.46 2.49
C TRP A 39 0.99 22.56 1.34
N SER A 40 1.26 21.43 0.68
CA SER A 40 2.16 21.32 -0.45
C SER A 40 1.50 20.51 -1.56
N GLU A 41 1.77 20.87 -2.83
CA GLU A 41 1.38 20.05 -3.99
C GLU A 41 2.21 18.76 -4.08
N ASP A 42 3.46 18.81 -3.62
CA ASP A 42 4.31 17.62 -3.49
C ASP A 42 3.83 16.79 -2.28
N PRO A 43 3.33 15.55 -2.51
CA PRO A 43 2.81 14.68 -1.45
C PRO A 43 3.85 14.36 -0.38
N ALA A 44 5.11 14.16 -0.75
CA ALA A 44 6.18 13.84 0.20
C ALA A 44 6.42 15.02 1.15
N GLN A 45 6.48 16.23 0.61
CA GLN A 45 6.61 17.45 1.42
C GLN A 45 5.37 17.69 2.30
N PHE A 46 4.18 17.34 1.81
CA PHE A 46 2.95 17.48 2.59
C PHE A 46 2.92 16.50 3.77
N VAL A 47 3.34 15.25 3.58
CA VAL A 47 3.48 14.26 4.66
C VAL A 47 4.53 14.67 5.68
N ILE A 48 5.70 15.18 5.25
CA ILE A 48 6.72 15.71 6.17
C ILE A 48 6.13 16.84 7.03
N GLY A 49 5.36 17.75 6.41
CA GLY A 49 4.68 18.82 7.13
C GLY A 49 3.60 18.33 8.09
N ALA A 50 2.88 17.26 7.73
CA ALA A 50 1.81 16.66 8.53
C ALA A 50 2.33 15.91 9.77
N LEU A 51 3.56 15.38 9.72
CA LEU A 51 4.19 14.67 10.85
C LEU A 51 4.90 15.60 11.85
N ALA A 52 4.93 16.91 11.60
CA ALA A 52 5.50 17.88 12.52
C ALA A 52 4.86 17.74 13.92
N PRO A 53 5.66 17.74 15.03
CA PRO A 53 7.04 18.21 15.13
C PRO A 53 8.13 17.14 14.92
N ALA A 54 7.79 15.92 14.50
CA ALA A 54 8.78 14.88 14.27
C ALA A 54 9.64 15.21 13.05
N ASN A 55 10.96 15.00 13.16
CA ASN A 55 11.86 15.14 12.02
C ASN A 55 11.92 13.83 11.22
N VAL A 56 11.72 13.96 9.92
CA VAL A 56 11.75 12.86 8.96
C VAL A 56 13.12 12.80 8.30
N SER A 57 13.72 11.62 8.28
CA SER A 57 15.05 11.36 7.72
C SER A 57 14.98 11.02 6.23
N SER A 58 14.05 10.16 5.83
CA SER A 58 13.75 9.87 4.41
C SER A 58 12.30 9.41 4.23
N ILE A 59 11.80 9.51 3.00
CA ILE A 59 10.49 8.97 2.60
C ILE A 59 10.68 8.13 1.34
N VAL A 60 10.08 6.96 1.33
CA VAL A 60 9.89 6.11 0.14
C VAL A 60 8.41 6.16 -0.21
N VAL A 61 8.09 6.49 -1.46
CA VAL A 61 6.70 6.61 -1.94
C VAL A 61 6.38 5.39 -2.78
N ASP A 62 5.27 4.73 -2.43
CA ASP A 62 4.69 3.63 -3.20
C ASP A 62 3.38 4.14 -3.82
N GLU A 63 3.45 4.51 -5.10
CA GLU A 63 2.32 5.07 -5.83
C GLU A 63 1.24 4.01 -6.12
N GLU A 64 1.63 2.74 -6.33
CA GLU A 64 0.69 1.66 -6.62
C GLU A 64 -0.21 1.36 -5.42
N ARG A 65 0.38 1.30 -4.22
CA ARG A 65 -0.35 1.03 -2.98
C ARG A 65 -0.91 2.30 -2.32
N HIS A 66 -0.67 3.47 -2.90
CA HIS A 66 -1.00 4.77 -2.32
C HIS A 66 -0.51 4.88 -0.86
N ALA A 67 0.73 4.44 -0.64
CA ALA A 67 1.37 4.34 0.67
C ALA A 67 2.73 5.05 0.68
N MET A 68 3.17 5.48 1.87
CA MET A 68 4.48 6.07 2.09
C MET A 68 5.14 5.44 3.31
N ASP A 69 6.38 5.00 3.14
CA ASP A 69 7.23 4.59 4.23
C ASP A 69 8.10 5.77 4.65
N VAL A 70 7.95 6.17 5.92
CA VAL A 70 8.60 7.32 6.50
C VAL A 70 9.64 6.84 7.50
N VAL A 71 10.90 7.11 7.21
CA VAL A 71 12.02 6.76 8.06
C VAL A 71 12.31 7.93 8.99
N VAL A 72 12.36 7.64 10.28
CA VAL A 72 12.67 8.62 11.33
C VAL A 72 13.76 8.08 12.25
N ASP A 73 14.45 8.98 12.93
CA ASP A 73 15.39 8.57 13.99
C ASP A 73 14.60 7.98 15.18
N GLU A 74 15.23 7.08 15.96
CA GLU A 74 14.60 6.42 17.11
C GLU A 74 13.95 7.42 18.11
N GLU A 75 14.59 8.58 18.32
CA GLU A 75 14.08 9.64 19.20
C GLU A 75 12.78 10.28 18.67
N ASN A 76 12.60 10.30 17.35
CA ASN A 76 11.43 10.86 16.67
C ASN A 76 10.34 9.83 16.42
N LEU A 77 10.62 8.51 16.48
CA LEU A 77 9.65 7.45 16.24
C LEU A 77 8.40 7.59 17.13
N ALA A 78 8.61 7.76 18.43
CA ALA A 78 7.50 7.93 19.38
C ALA A 78 6.70 9.23 19.16
N ILE A 79 7.37 10.29 18.69
CA ILE A 79 6.74 11.60 18.42
C ILE A 79 5.92 11.50 17.14
N ALA A 80 6.46 10.88 16.09
CA ALA A 80 5.85 10.73 14.78
C ALA A 80 4.59 9.84 14.86
N ILE A 81 4.63 8.74 15.61
CA ILE A 81 3.46 7.88 15.87
C ILE A 81 2.43 8.64 16.74
N GLY A 82 2.90 9.34 17.76
CA GLY A 82 2.06 10.05 18.72
C GLY A 82 1.34 9.11 19.69
N ARG A 83 0.61 9.68 20.65
CA ARG A 83 -0.07 8.89 21.69
C ARG A 83 -1.15 8.00 21.07
N GLY A 84 -0.95 6.69 21.13
CA GLY A 84 -1.88 5.71 20.56
C GLY A 84 -2.02 5.80 19.03
N GLY A 85 -0.98 6.24 18.33
CA GLY A 85 -1.01 6.38 16.87
C GLY A 85 -1.82 7.58 16.38
N GLN A 86 -2.21 8.51 17.26
CA GLN A 86 -3.05 9.64 16.88
C GLN A 86 -2.41 10.52 15.82
N ASN A 87 -1.09 10.76 15.89
CA ASN A 87 -0.42 11.69 14.98
C ASN A 87 -0.32 11.10 13.57
N VAL A 88 0.15 9.85 13.44
CA VAL A 88 0.20 9.16 12.15
C VAL A 88 -1.19 9.01 11.53
N ARG A 89 -2.22 8.71 12.34
CA ARG A 89 -3.60 8.61 11.84
C ARG A 89 -4.12 9.93 11.30
N LEU A 90 -3.93 11.03 12.03
CA LEU A 90 -4.33 12.36 11.58
C LEU A 90 -3.55 12.78 10.34
N ALA A 91 -2.25 12.46 10.25
CA ALA A 91 -1.44 12.73 9.08
C ALA A 91 -1.94 11.94 7.86
N SER A 92 -2.27 10.66 8.03
CA SER A 92 -2.85 9.82 6.97
C SER A 92 -4.23 10.30 6.51
N GLU A 93 -5.11 10.67 7.44
CA GLU A 93 -6.42 11.23 7.10
C GLU A 93 -6.29 12.60 6.39
N LEU A 94 -5.31 13.42 6.79
CA LEU A 94 -5.08 14.74 6.20
C LEU A 94 -4.48 14.68 4.79
N THR A 95 -3.55 13.75 4.55
CA THR A 95 -2.85 13.63 3.27
C THR A 95 -3.57 12.68 2.31
N GLY A 96 -4.40 11.78 2.84
CA GLY A 96 -5.03 10.70 2.08
C GLY A 96 -4.12 9.50 1.82
N TRP A 97 -2.86 9.53 2.29
CA TRP A 97 -1.89 8.46 2.08
C TRP A 97 -1.81 7.52 3.30
N LYS A 98 -1.61 6.24 3.05
CA LYS A 98 -1.27 5.29 4.12
C LYS A 98 0.18 5.53 4.54
N ILE A 99 0.41 5.95 5.78
CA ILE A 99 1.74 6.30 6.28
C ILE A 99 2.23 5.20 7.22
N ASN A 100 3.35 4.56 6.86
CA ASN A 100 4.06 3.64 7.75
C ASN A 100 5.29 4.36 8.29
N ILE A 101 5.48 4.36 9.61
CA ILE A 101 6.63 4.99 10.24
C ILE A 101 7.53 3.89 10.78
N MET A 102 8.81 3.96 10.46
CA MET A 102 9.81 2.98 10.86
C MET A 102 11.15 3.66 11.16
N ASP A 103 12.02 2.98 11.89
CA ASP A 103 13.39 3.44 12.07
C ASP A 103 14.29 3.04 10.88
N ALA A 104 15.53 3.53 10.89
CA ALA A 104 16.48 3.24 9.81
C ALA A 104 16.88 1.75 9.73
N ALA A 105 16.85 1.02 10.85
CA ALA A 105 17.17 -0.41 10.88
C ALA A 105 16.01 -1.23 10.31
N GLU A 106 14.78 -0.92 10.68
CA GLU A 106 13.55 -1.50 10.14
C GLU A 106 13.43 -1.23 8.64
N SER A 107 13.71 -0.01 8.19
CA SER A 107 13.73 0.32 6.75
C SER A 107 14.78 -0.50 5.99
N ALA A 108 16.00 -0.62 6.52
CA ALA A 108 17.04 -1.43 5.89
C ALA A 108 16.67 -2.92 5.85
N GLN A 109 16.04 -3.43 6.91
CA GLN A 109 15.53 -4.81 6.95
C GLN A 109 14.42 -5.02 5.91
N LYS A 110 13.43 -4.13 5.85
CA LYS A 110 12.33 -4.20 4.87
C LYS A 110 12.86 -4.21 3.44
N HIS A 111 13.80 -3.34 3.11
CA HIS A 111 14.42 -3.32 1.78
C HIS A 111 15.22 -4.60 1.47
N ALA A 112 15.89 -5.19 2.46
CA ALA A 112 16.56 -6.47 2.27
C ALA A 112 15.55 -7.60 2.00
N GLU A 113 14.44 -7.64 2.73
CA GLU A 113 13.36 -8.61 2.54
C GLU A 113 12.65 -8.44 1.18
N GLU A 114 12.42 -7.21 0.74
CA GLU A 114 11.86 -6.88 -0.58
C GLU A 114 12.80 -7.35 -1.71
N SER A 115 14.08 -7.02 -1.61
CA SER A 115 15.11 -7.46 -2.55
C SER A 115 15.17 -8.98 -2.66
N ASP A 116 15.19 -9.68 -1.51
CA ASP A 116 15.19 -11.15 -1.48
C ASP A 116 13.91 -11.75 -2.07
N THR A 117 12.76 -11.10 -1.86
CA THR A 117 11.47 -11.54 -2.42
C THR A 117 11.44 -11.39 -3.93
N ILE A 118 11.90 -10.26 -4.46
CA ILE A 118 11.97 -9.99 -5.91
C ILE A 118 12.95 -10.97 -6.58
N ARG A 119 14.12 -11.19 -5.99
CA ARG A 119 15.10 -12.17 -6.51
C ARG A 119 14.52 -13.57 -6.58
N LYS A 120 13.85 -14.02 -5.50
CA LYS A 120 13.17 -15.33 -5.48
C LYS A 120 12.08 -15.42 -6.53
N LEU A 121 11.29 -14.36 -6.71
CA LEU A 121 10.26 -14.27 -7.75
C LEU A 121 10.87 -14.49 -9.14
N PHE A 122 11.97 -13.78 -9.47
CA PHE A 122 12.66 -13.96 -10.74
C PHE A 122 13.23 -15.36 -10.89
N MET A 123 13.93 -15.88 -9.89
CA MET A 123 14.48 -17.25 -9.94
C MET A 123 13.39 -18.31 -10.15
N GLU A 124 12.26 -18.20 -9.46
CA GLU A 124 11.17 -19.18 -9.55
C GLU A 124 10.37 -19.06 -10.85
N LYS A 125 10.00 -17.83 -11.25
CA LYS A 125 9.07 -17.60 -12.36
C LYS A 125 9.76 -17.47 -13.71
N LEU A 126 11.00 -16.99 -13.73
CA LEU A 126 11.80 -16.88 -14.95
C LEU A 126 12.78 -18.04 -15.13
N ASP A 127 12.87 -18.97 -14.15
CA ASP A 127 13.81 -20.11 -14.17
C ASP A 127 15.27 -19.65 -14.43
N VAL A 128 15.69 -18.62 -13.70
CA VAL A 128 17.03 -18.02 -13.79
C VAL A 128 17.84 -18.33 -12.53
N ASP A 129 19.15 -18.25 -12.65
CA ASP A 129 20.03 -18.33 -11.48
C ASP A 129 20.07 -17.02 -10.69
N GLN A 130 20.77 -17.05 -9.56
CA GLN A 130 20.88 -15.90 -8.67
C GLN A 130 21.65 -14.74 -9.31
N GLU A 131 22.60 -15.01 -10.21
CA GLU A 131 23.42 -13.96 -10.84
C GLU A 131 22.56 -13.10 -11.77
N ILE A 132 21.72 -13.74 -12.60
CA ILE A 132 20.78 -13.06 -13.48
C ILE A 132 19.69 -12.32 -12.68
N ALA A 133 19.18 -12.94 -11.61
CA ALA A 133 18.19 -12.28 -10.73
C ALA A 133 18.77 -11.02 -10.04
N ASP A 134 20.03 -11.08 -9.60
CA ASP A 134 20.72 -9.95 -8.99
C ASP A 134 20.95 -8.81 -10.00
N ILE A 135 21.27 -9.14 -11.26
CA ILE A 135 21.42 -8.16 -12.35
C ILE A 135 20.08 -7.47 -12.65
N LEU A 136 18.99 -8.24 -12.82
CA LEU A 136 17.65 -7.68 -13.06
C LEU A 136 17.26 -6.71 -11.94
N TYR A 137 17.44 -7.09 -10.68
CA TYR A 137 17.15 -6.22 -9.55
C TYR A 137 18.02 -4.95 -9.54
N ALA A 138 19.32 -5.08 -9.83
CA ALA A 138 20.25 -3.95 -9.86
C ALA A 138 19.94 -2.93 -10.96
N GLU A 139 19.41 -3.40 -12.09
CA GLU A 139 18.93 -2.57 -13.20
C GLU A 139 17.53 -1.97 -12.93
N GLY A 140 16.93 -2.27 -11.77
CA GLY A 140 15.69 -1.66 -11.31
C GLY A 140 14.42 -2.42 -11.65
N PHE A 141 14.53 -3.65 -12.17
CA PHE A 141 13.35 -4.49 -12.40
C PHE A 141 12.83 -5.02 -11.06
N THR A 142 11.55 -4.75 -10.80
CA THR A 142 10.85 -5.12 -9.55
C THR A 142 9.66 -6.06 -9.80
N SER A 143 9.23 -6.21 -11.05
CA SER A 143 8.07 -7.03 -11.42
C SER A 143 8.29 -7.85 -12.71
N LEU A 144 7.46 -8.87 -12.92
CA LEU A 144 7.50 -9.70 -14.13
C LEU A 144 6.98 -8.93 -15.35
N GLU A 145 6.07 -7.98 -15.12
CA GLU A 145 5.48 -7.08 -16.11
C GLU A 145 6.54 -6.19 -16.73
N GLU A 146 7.42 -5.60 -15.92
CA GLU A 146 8.54 -4.81 -16.41
C GLU A 146 9.44 -5.66 -17.31
N VAL A 147 9.83 -6.85 -16.84
CA VAL A 147 10.65 -7.78 -17.65
C VAL A 147 9.94 -8.15 -18.96
N ALA A 148 8.62 -8.37 -18.95
CA ALA A 148 7.86 -8.77 -20.12
C ALA A 148 7.68 -7.65 -21.16
N TYR A 149 7.53 -6.40 -20.74
CA TYR A 149 7.04 -5.31 -21.59
C TYR A 149 8.03 -4.16 -21.82
N VAL A 150 9.11 -4.04 -21.04
CA VAL A 150 10.17 -3.05 -21.28
C VAL A 150 10.72 -3.19 -22.72
N PRO A 151 11.06 -2.06 -23.40
CA PRO A 151 11.66 -2.10 -24.71
C PRO A 151 12.93 -2.98 -24.74
N ILE A 152 13.04 -3.85 -25.76
CA ILE A 152 14.19 -4.75 -25.93
C ILE A 152 15.51 -3.98 -25.88
N GLN A 153 15.51 -2.76 -26.42
CA GLN A 153 16.70 -1.92 -26.47
C GLN A 153 17.26 -1.60 -25.08
N GLU A 154 16.39 -1.35 -24.09
CA GLU A 154 16.81 -1.06 -22.70
C GLU A 154 17.38 -2.32 -22.03
N MET A 155 16.77 -3.49 -22.28
CA MET A 155 17.30 -4.76 -21.77
C MET A 155 18.64 -5.14 -22.41
N LEU A 156 18.87 -4.76 -23.66
CA LEU A 156 20.14 -4.99 -24.37
C LEU A 156 21.26 -4.03 -23.95
N GLU A 157 20.95 -2.96 -23.21
CA GLU A 157 21.98 -2.08 -22.63
C GLU A 157 22.67 -2.72 -21.42
N ILE A 158 22.06 -3.76 -20.84
CA ILE A 158 22.62 -4.54 -19.74
C ILE A 158 23.78 -5.38 -20.30
N GLU A 159 25.01 -5.09 -19.90
CA GLU A 159 26.23 -5.71 -20.46
C GLU A 159 26.24 -7.24 -20.38
N SER A 160 25.50 -7.82 -19.43
CA SER A 160 25.43 -9.25 -19.20
C SER A 160 24.39 -9.97 -20.07
N PHE A 161 23.55 -9.25 -20.81
CA PHE A 161 22.48 -9.84 -21.63
C PHE A 161 22.77 -9.72 -23.14
N ASP A 162 22.39 -10.76 -23.86
CA ASP A 162 22.38 -10.82 -25.32
C ASP A 162 20.94 -10.92 -25.86
N GLU A 163 20.77 -10.85 -27.18
CA GLU A 163 19.44 -10.85 -27.81
C GLU A 163 18.65 -12.14 -27.53
N ASP A 164 19.35 -13.27 -27.44
CA ASP A 164 18.75 -14.57 -27.16
C ASP A 164 18.25 -14.66 -25.72
N THR A 165 19.08 -14.27 -24.74
CA THR A 165 18.71 -14.22 -23.32
C THR A 165 17.58 -13.24 -23.04
N VAL A 166 17.60 -12.03 -23.62
CA VAL A 166 16.49 -11.07 -23.48
C VAL A 166 15.20 -11.64 -24.03
N SER A 167 15.23 -12.24 -25.22
CA SER A 167 14.05 -12.85 -25.84
C SER A 167 13.49 -13.99 -24.98
N GLU A 168 14.37 -14.83 -24.42
CA GLU A 168 14.00 -15.93 -23.54
C GLU A 168 13.39 -15.43 -22.22
N LEU A 169 14.03 -14.47 -21.54
CA LEU A 169 13.50 -13.86 -20.31
C LEU A 169 12.11 -13.26 -20.54
N ARG A 170 11.91 -12.55 -21.66
CA ARG A 170 10.61 -11.98 -22.01
C ARG A 170 9.56 -13.04 -22.29
N SER A 171 9.93 -14.12 -22.97
CA SER A 171 9.01 -15.24 -23.23
C SER A 171 8.58 -15.87 -21.91
N ARG A 172 9.54 -16.21 -21.05
CA ARG A 172 9.28 -16.83 -19.74
C ARG A 172 8.46 -15.91 -18.83
N ALA A 173 8.73 -14.60 -18.83
CA ALA A 173 7.94 -13.63 -18.09
C ALA A 173 6.47 -13.61 -18.56
N LYS A 174 6.24 -13.58 -19.88
CA LYS A 174 4.88 -13.63 -20.44
C LYS A 174 4.17 -14.95 -20.15
N ASP A 175 4.87 -16.07 -20.26
CA ASP A 175 4.33 -17.39 -19.98
C ASP A 175 3.97 -17.53 -18.48
N ALA A 176 4.82 -16.99 -17.60
CA ALA A 176 4.55 -16.94 -16.16
C ALA A 176 3.33 -16.07 -15.83
N LEU A 177 3.25 -14.87 -16.41
CA LEU A 177 2.08 -13.97 -16.25
C LEU A 177 0.80 -14.62 -16.77
N LEU A 178 0.85 -15.29 -17.92
CA LEU A 178 -0.30 -16.02 -18.46
C LEU A 178 -0.71 -17.17 -17.54
N THR A 179 0.25 -17.94 -17.02
CA THR A 179 -0.02 -19.03 -16.09
C THR A 179 -0.66 -18.51 -14.80
N MET A 180 -0.18 -17.37 -14.29
CA MET A 180 -0.75 -16.72 -13.11
C MET A 180 -2.18 -16.22 -13.37
N GLU A 181 -2.44 -15.64 -14.54
CA GLU A 181 -3.80 -15.19 -14.89
C GLU A 181 -4.75 -16.37 -15.09
N ILE A 182 -4.31 -17.47 -15.70
CA ILE A 182 -5.11 -18.70 -15.80
C ILE A 182 -5.39 -19.27 -14.40
N ALA A 183 -4.38 -19.37 -13.53
CA ALA A 183 -4.58 -19.87 -12.17
C ALA A 183 -5.55 -18.98 -11.38
N ARG A 184 -5.50 -17.66 -11.60
CA ARG A 184 -6.46 -16.72 -11.04
C ARG A 184 -7.86 -16.95 -11.60
N GLU A 185 -8.04 -17.08 -12.91
CA GLU A 185 -9.33 -17.39 -13.53
C GLU A 185 -9.90 -18.73 -13.02
N GLU A 186 -9.08 -19.78 -12.95
CA GLU A 186 -9.47 -21.08 -12.40
C GLU A 186 -9.89 -20.98 -10.93
N SER A 187 -9.14 -20.26 -10.10
CA SER A 187 -9.50 -20.04 -8.69
C SER A 187 -10.84 -19.31 -8.55
N VAL A 188 -11.12 -18.35 -9.43
CA VAL A 188 -12.42 -17.67 -9.49
C VAL A 188 -13.49 -18.64 -9.99
N GLU A 189 -13.18 -19.53 -10.93
CA GLU A 189 -14.09 -20.55 -11.44
C GLU A 189 -14.46 -21.65 -10.43
N GLU A 190 -13.60 -21.94 -9.45
CA GLU A 190 -13.90 -22.88 -8.37
C GLU A 190 -14.90 -22.32 -7.34
N VAL A 191 -15.03 -21.00 -7.26
CA VAL A 191 -15.96 -20.33 -6.34
C VAL A 191 -17.39 -20.44 -6.86
N SER A 192 -18.33 -20.77 -5.98
CA SER A 192 -19.76 -20.87 -6.29
C SER A 192 -20.32 -19.60 -6.92
N GLN A 193 -21.25 -19.76 -7.84
CA GLN A 193 -21.89 -18.63 -8.53
C GLN A 193 -22.62 -17.69 -7.54
N ASP A 194 -23.19 -18.24 -6.47
CA ASP A 194 -23.83 -17.47 -5.41
C ASP A 194 -22.87 -16.57 -4.63
N LEU A 195 -21.59 -16.97 -4.52
CA LEU A 195 -20.54 -16.13 -3.95
C LEU A 195 -20.07 -15.08 -4.96
N ARG A 196 -19.94 -15.42 -6.24
CA ARG A 196 -19.56 -14.44 -7.29
C ARG A 196 -20.59 -13.34 -7.49
N ASP A 197 -21.87 -13.68 -7.39
CA ASP A 197 -22.99 -12.74 -7.56
C ASP A 197 -23.22 -11.86 -6.30
N LEU A 198 -22.42 -12.05 -5.24
CA LEU A 198 -22.53 -11.28 -4.01
C LEU A 198 -22.00 -9.85 -4.23
N GLU A 199 -22.93 -8.91 -4.23
CA GLU A 199 -22.64 -7.49 -4.48
C GLU A 199 -21.67 -6.92 -3.41
N GLY A 200 -20.49 -6.50 -3.86
CA GLY A 200 -19.38 -6.05 -3.00
C GLY A 200 -18.11 -6.89 -3.16
N LEU A 201 -18.19 -8.06 -3.83
CA LEU A 201 -17.03 -8.84 -4.22
C LEU A 201 -16.60 -8.48 -5.65
N ASN A 202 -15.31 -8.24 -5.84
CA ASN A 202 -14.68 -8.13 -7.16
C ASN A 202 -13.89 -9.42 -7.47
N PRO A 203 -13.48 -9.66 -8.73
CA PRO A 203 -12.72 -10.86 -9.10
C PRO A 203 -11.39 -11.04 -8.32
N GLU A 204 -10.77 -9.95 -7.88
CA GLU A 204 -9.55 -10.00 -7.04
C GLU A 204 -9.81 -10.57 -5.65
N LEU A 205 -10.86 -10.09 -4.98
CA LEU A 205 -11.28 -10.55 -3.67
C LEU A 205 -11.73 -12.00 -3.73
N ILE A 206 -12.45 -12.39 -4.79
CA ILE A 206 -12.88 -13.77 -5.01
C ILE A 206 -11.68 -14.70 -5.17
N ALA A 207 -10.66 -14.31 -5.96
CA ALA A 207 -9.44 -15.09 -6.10
C ALA A 207 -8.71 -15.27 -4.76
N LYS A 208 -8.58 -14.19 -3.96
CA LYS A 208 -7.96 -14.26 -2.61
C LYS A 208 -8.74 -15.20 -1.68
N LEU A 209 -10.06 -15.13 -1.70
CA LEU A 209 -10.94 -16.01 -0.92
C LEU A 209 -10.80 -17.47 -1.34
N ALA A 210 -10.75 -17.74 -2.66
CA ALA A 210 -10.59 -19.08 -3.20
C ALA A 210 -9.27 -19.73 -2.76
N VAL A 211 -8.16 -18.97 -2.76
CA VAL A 211 -6.84 -19.44 -2.30
C VAL A 211 -6.87 -19.89 -0.83
N GLU A 212 -7.65 -19.19 0.00
CA GLU A 212 -7.84 -19.51 1.43
C GLU A 212 -8.95 -20.55 1.67
N GLY A 213 -9.45 -21.19 0.61
CA GLY A 213 -10.42 -22.29 0.69
C GLY A 213 -11.88 -21.85 0.88
N VAL A 214 -12.19 -20.58 0.65
CA VAL A 214 -13.54 -20.01 0.75
C VAL A 214 -14.21 -20.09 -0.62
N HIS A 215 -14.92 -21.18 -0.87
CA HIS A 215 -15.53 -21.46 -2.19
C HIS A 215 -17.02 -21.13 -2.24
N THR A 216 -17.70 -21.03 -1.10
CA THR A 216 -19.15 -20.82 -1.06
C THR A 216 -19.56 -19.58 -0.28
N ARG A 217 -20.80 -19.14 -0.49
CA ARG A 217 -21.42 -18.07 0.29
C ARG A 217 -21.51 -18.43 1.78
N ASP A 218 -21.65 -19.71 2.10
CA ASP A 218 -21.63 -20.21 3.48
C ASP A 218 -20.24 -20.09 4.09
N ASP A 219 -19.20 -20.48 3.37
CA ASP A 219 -17.81 -20.36 3.85
C ASP A 219 -17.48 -18.89 4.17
N LEU A 220 -17.88 -17.94 3.31
CA LEU A 220 -17.71 -16.51 3.57
C LEU A 220 -18.54 -16.04 4.78
N ALA A 221 -19.74 -16.59 4.98
CA ALA A 221 -20.62 -16.24 6.09
C ALA A 221 -20.10 -16.75 7.44
N ASP A 222 -19.35 -17.85 7.45
CA ASP A 222 -18.75 -18.44 8.65
C ASP A 222 -17.46 -17.74 9.09
N LEU A 223 -16.79 -16.99 8.21
CA LEU A 223 -15.58 -16.24 8.56
C LEU A 223 -15.83 -15.19 9.66
N ALA A 224 -14.79 -14.99 10.47
CA ALA A 224 -14.70 -13.86 11.38
C ALA A 224 -14.23 -12.58 10.64
N VAL A 225 -14.49 -11.41 11.24
CA VAL A 225 -14.17 -10.11 10.61
C VAL A 225 -12.66 -9.92 10.46
N ASP A 226 -11.90 -10.31 11.48
CA ASP A 226 -10.45 -10.30 11.51
C ASP A 226 -9.85 -11.23 10.45
N GLU A 227 -10.38 -12.44 10.30
CA GLU A 227 -9.97 -13.38 9.26
C GLU A 227 -10.20 -12.79 7.85
N LEU A 228 -11.40 -12.23 7.60
CA LEU A 228 -11.70 -11.67 6.29
C LEU A 228 -10.86 -10.42 5.99
N THR A 229 -10.59 -9.57 6.98
CA THR A 229 -9.71 -8.40 6.83
C THR A 229 -8.28 -8.83 6.52
N GLU A 230 -7.77 -9.90 7.14
CA GLU A 230 -6.43 -10.43 6.86
C GLU A 230 -6.33 -10.97 5.43
N ILE A 231 -7.33 -11.73 4.96
CA ILE A 231 -7.35 -12.32 3.62
C ILE A 231 -7.50 -11.24 2.54
N THR A 232 -8.42 -10.31 2.74
CA THR A 232 -8.82 -9.38 1.68
C THR A 232 -8.06 -8.05 1.71
N GLY A 233 -7.52 -7.67 2.86
CA GLY A 233 -6.93 -6.35 3.11
C GLY A 233 -7.95 -5.22 3.24
N GLN A 234 -9.25 -5.53 3.31
CA GLN A 234 -10.33 -4.55 3.46
C GLN A 234 -10.46 -4.04 4.89
N SER A 235 -11.08 -2.88 5.06
CA SER A 235 -11.37 -2.35 6.40
C SER A 235 -12.32 -3.27 7.17
N GLU A 236 -12.26 -3.22 8.51
CA GLU A 236 -13.16 -4.02 9.36
C GLU A 236 -14.64 -3.77 9.06
N ASP A 237 -15.00 -2.53 8.71
CA ASP A 237 -16.39 -2.17 8.37
C ASP A 237 -16.85 -2.79 7.05
N GLU A 238 -15.99 -2.80 6.03
CA GLU A 238 -16.26 -3.45 4.74
C GLU A 238 -16.34 -4.97 4.89
N ALA A 239 -15.39 -5.57 5.60
CA ALA A 239 -15.38 -7.00 5.90
C ALA A 239 -16.65 -7.43 6.64
N LYS A 240 -17.05 -6.67 7.67
CA LYS A 240 -18.30 -6.91 8.40
C LYS A 240 -19.53 -6.79 7.52
N ALA A 241 -19.59 -5.79 6.63
CA ALA A 241 -20.69 -5.62 5.69
C ALA A 241 -20.79 -6.81 4.73
N LEU A 242 -19.67 -7.28 4.21
CA LEU A 242 -19.60 -8.45 3.34
C LEU A 242 -20.05 -9.74 4.05
N ILE A 243 -19.59 -10.00 5.27
CA ILE A 243 -20.02 -11.17 6.06
C ILE A 243 -21.51 -11.12 6.37
N MET A 244 -22.03 -9.95 6.76
CA MET A 244 -23.47 -9.77 7.00
C MET A 244 -24.28 -10.06 5.74
N LYS A 245 -23.82 -9.54 4.60
CA LYS A 245 -24.47 -9.75 3.31
C LYS A 245 -24.39 -11.21 2.86
N ALA A 246 -23.28 -11.88 3.12
CA ALA A 246 -23.16 -13.33 2.95
C ALA A 246 -24.24 -14.03 3.79
N ARG A 247 -24.40 -13.69 5.08
CA ARG A 247 -25.41 -14.28 5.99
C ARG A 247 -26.87 -13.97 5.64
N GLU A 248 -27.18 -12.95 4.84
CA GLU A 248 -28.56 -12.58 4.52
C GLU A 248 -29.40 -13.75 3.95
N HIS A 249 -28.78 -14.66 3.19
CA HIS A 249 -29.50 -15.81 2.64
C HIS A 249 -29.96 -16.83 3.70
N TRP A 250 -29.31 -16.90 4.86
CA TRP A 250 -29.79 -17.71 5.99
C TRP A 250 -31.07 -17.15 6.61
N PHE A 251 -31.28 -15.84 6.48
CA PHE A 251 -32.44 -15.14 7.00
C PHE A 251 -33.58 -15.02 5.97
N ALA A 252 -33.30 -15.18 4.67
CA ALA A 252 -34.27 -15.11 3.59
C ALA A 252 -35.29 -16.28 3.55
N GLY A 253 -35.08 -17.33 4.35
CA GLY A 253 -35.99 -18.49 4.47
C GLY A 253 -36.91 -18.47 5.70
N GLN A 254 -36.92 -17.39 6.49
CA GLN A 254 -37.79 -17.23 7.67
C GLN A 254 -38.94 -16.25 7.39
N GLU A 255 -39.82 -16.58 6.45
CA GLU A 255 -41.19 -16.03 6.34
C GLU A 255 -42.21 -17.14 6.03
#